data_AF-A0A3G8M3M3-F1
#
_entry.id   AF-A0A3G8M3M3-F1
#
_cell.length_a   1.000
_cell.length_b   1.000
_cell.length_c   1.000
_cell.angle_alpha   90.00
_cell.angle_beta   90.00
_cell.angle_gamma   90.00
#
_symmetry.space_group_name_H-M   'P 1'
#
loop_
_entity.id
_entity.type
_entity.pdbx_description
1 polymer ?
#
loop_
_entity_poly.entity_id
_entity_poly.type
_entity_poly.pdbx_seq_one_letter_code
_entity_poly.pdbx_strand_id
1 'polypeptide(L)'
;MTHGKLPKVAFARNLRRDMSNAERKLWAALRGHRFHGLQFRRQAPCGPYIADFLCHAAQLVIEVDGATHSTDAELARDNRRDAWFEDNGFSVLRVTNAAVYAEFDGVLETIRLRAEDRLPPPQPSPASRERESDSGLANTSRALRR
;
A
#
# COMPACT_ATOMS: atom_id res chain seq x y z
N MET A 1 30.19 21.76 0.24
CA MET A 1 28.87 22.05 0.83
C MET A 1 27.95 20.88 0.54
N THR A 2 27.81 19.96 1.48
CA THR A 2 26.98 18.75 1.34
C THR A 2 25.51 19.16 1.36
N HIS A 3 24.81 19.06 0.22
CA HIS A 3 23.36 19.18 0.20
C HIS A 3 22.81 18.00 1.00
N GLY A 4 22.45 18.24 2.26
CA GLY A 4 21.90 17.23 3.15
C GLY A 4 20.60 16.71 2.56
N LYS A 5 20.67 15.55 1.89
CA LYS A 5 19.50 14.79 1.45
C LYS A 5 18.60 14.64 2.67
N LEU A 6 17.44 15.31 2.68
CA LEU A 6 16.47 15.11 3.75
C LEU A 6 16.23 13.60 3.88
N PRO A 7 16.21 13.03 5.11
CA PRO A 7 15.81 11.66 5.29
C PRO A 7 14.49 11.44 4.54
N LYS A 8 14.37 10.38 3.73
CA LYS A 8 13.19 10.17 2.86
C LYS A 8 11.86 10.28 3.59
N VAL A 9 11.85 9.94 4.88
CA VAL A 9 10.70 10.10 5.77
C VAL A 9 10.33 11.58 5.98
N ALA A 10 11.31 12.47 6.14
CA ALA A 10 11.11 13.91 6.23
C ALA A 10 10.63 14.50 4.89
N PHE A 11 11.21 14.08 3.77
CA PHE A 11 10.75 14.50 2.44
C PHE A 11 9.32 14.04 2.14
N ALA A 12 8.99 12.78 2.44
CA ALA A 12 7.63 12.26 2.35
C ALA A 12 6.64 13.02 3.23
N ARG A 13 7.05 13.51 4.40
CA ARG A 13 6.18 14.36 5.25
C ARG A 13 5.86 15.70 4.59
N ASN A 14 6.79 16.29 3.85
CA ASN A 14 6.53 17.53 3.10
C ASN A 14 5.59 17.25 1.92
N LEU A 15 5.85 16.21 1.12
CA LEU A 15 4.95 15.81 0.03
C LEU A 15 3.52 15.54 0.52
N ARG A 16 3.37 14.98 1.72
CA ARG A 16 2.04 14.79 2.35
C ARG A 16 1.32 16.10 2.67
N ARG A 17 2.03 17.20 2.87
CA ARG A 17 1.41 18.53 3.08
C ARG A 17 1.09 19.17 1.74
N ASP A 18 1.93 18.93 0.75
CA ASP A 18 1.93 19.63 -0.55
C ASP A 18 1.28 18.84 -1.69
N MET A 19 0.45 17.84 -1.38
CA MET A 19 -0.28 17.06 -2.38
C MET A 19 -1.05 17.95 -3.36
N SER A 20 -1.19 17.52 -4.61
CA SER A 20 -2.11 18.18 -5.54
C SER A 20 -3.58 18.03 -5.12
N ASN A 21 -4.47 18.84 -5.71
CA ASN A 21 -5.91 18.70 -5.48
C ASN A 21 -6.46 17.35 -5.98
N ALA A 22 -5.92 16.82 -7.07
CA ALA A 22 -6.27 15.51 -7.60
C ALA A 22 -5.87 14.40 -6.63
N GLU A 23 -4.62 14.42 -6.16
CA GLU A 23 -4.16 13.47 -5.13
C GLU A 23 -4.98 13.57 -3.84
N ARG A 24 -5.34 14.79 -3.38
CA ARG A 24 -6.20 14.97 -2.21
C ARG A 24 -7.57 14.34 -2.40
N LYS A 25 -8.19 14.53 -3.57
CA LYS A 25 -9.49 13.94 -3.94
C LYS A 25 -9.40 12.41 -3.93
N LEU A 26 -8.38 11.85 -4.58
CA LEU A 26 -8.18 10.40 -4.62
C LEU A 26 -7.89 9.82 -3.22
N TRP A 27 -7.07 10.50 -2.42
CA TRP A 27 -6.78 10.07 -1.04
C TRP A 27 -8.01 10.01 -0.15
N ALA A 28 -8.96 10.92 -0.33
CA ALA A 28 -10.21 10.91 0.45
C ALA A 28 -11.01 9.62 0.25
N ALA A 29 -10.96 9.04 -0.97
CA ALA A 29 -11.59 7.77 -1.30
C ALA A 29 -10.78 6.56 -0.81
N LEU A 30 -9.44 6.57 -0.99
CA LEU A 30 -8.59 5.42 -0.69
C LEU A 30 -8.27 5.20 0.81
N ARG A 31 -8.31 6.27 1.62
CA ARG A 31 -7.79 6.23 3.00
C ARG A 31 -8.61 5.35 3.95
N GLY A 32 -7.93 4.82 4.97
CA GLY A 32 -8.59 4.24 6.14
C GLY A 32 -9.40 2.97 5.85
N HIS A 33 -8.94 2.13 4.93
CA HIS A 33 -9.59 0.88 4.53
C HIS A 33 -10.99 1.07 3.91
N ARG A 34 -11.33 2.29 3.50
CA ARG A 34 -12.63 2.61 2.87
C ARG A 34 -12.79 1.98 1.48
N PHE A 35 -11.67 1.74 0.82
CA PHE A 35 -11.66 1.20 -0.53
C PHE A 35 -11.46 -0.32 -0.49
N HIS A 36 -12.56 -1.07 -0.52
CA HIS A 36 -12.58 -2.54 -0.52
C HIS A 36 -11.78 -3.19 0.62
N GLY A 37 -11.69 -2.52 1.78
CA GLY A 37 -10.89 -3.01 2.92
C GLY A 37 -9.36 -2.92 2.70
N LEU A 38 -8.90 -2.41 1.56
CA LEU A 38 -7.49 -2.33 1.21
C LEU A 38 -6.80 -1.17 1.93
N GLN A 39 -5.56 -1.42 2.37
CA GLN A 39 -4.73 -0.40 2.98
C GLN A 39 -3.89 0.33 1.93
N PHE A 40 -4.24 1.60 1.68
CA PHE A 40 -3.41 2.52 0.90
C PHE A 40 -2.60 3.44 1.80
N ARG A 41 -1.33 3.64 1.44
CA ARG A 41 -0.43 4.64 2.01
C ARG A 41 -0.19 5.72 0.97
N ARG A 42 -0.23 6.99 1.35
CA ARG A 42 0.09 8.12 0.47
C ARG A 42 1.53 8.62 0.66
N GLN A 43 2.14 9.09 -0.42
CA GLN A 43 3.50 9.62 -0.46
C GLN A 43 4.42 8.66 0.31
N ALA A 44 4.41 7.39 -0.13
CA ALA A 44 4.95 6.25 0.57
C ALA A 44 6.38 5.97 0.09
N PRO A 45 7.41 6.07 0.95
CA PRO A 45 8.74 5.62 0.60
C PRO A 45 8.73 4.13 0.24
N CYS A 46 9.26 3.79 -0.93
CA CYS A 46 9.42 2.44 -1.43
C CYS A 46 10.78 2.33 -2.13
N GLY A 47 11.74 1.68 -1.45
CA GLY A 47 13.14 1.60 -1.89
C GLY A 47 13.75 2.98 -2.24
N PRO A 48 14.29 3.18 -3.46
CA PRO A 48 14.86 4.45 -3.88
C PRO A 48 13.84 5.58 -4.05
N TYR A 49 12.56 5.25 -4.25
CA TYR A 49 11.52 6.19 -4.67
C TYR A 49 10.47 6.48 -3.60
N ILE A 50 9.58 7.43 -3.90
CA ILE A 50 8.36 7.70 -3.15
C ILE A 50 7.21 7.59 -4.13
N ALA A 51 6.24 6.72 -3.84
CA ALA A 51 5.02 6.56 -4.62
C ALA A 51 3.92 7.49 -4.10
N ASP A 52 3.13 8.09 -4.98
CA ASP A 52 1.98 8.92 -4.57
C ASP A 52 0.98 8.11 -3.74
N PHE A 53 0.66 6.90 -4.17
CA PHE A 53 -0.04 5.90 -3.37
C PHE A 53 0.56 4.51 -3.52
N LEU A 54 0.49 3.73 -2.43
CA LEU A 54 0.98 2.37 -2.36
C LEU A 54 0.02 1.47 -1.60
N CYS A 55 -0.42 0.38 -2.23
CA CYS A 55 -1.07 -0.75 -1.57
C CYS A 55 -0.10 -1.94 -1.52
N HIS A 56 0.40 -2.27 -0.33
CA HIS A 56 1.34 -3.39 -0.18
C HIS A 56 0.67 -4.74 -0.44
N ALA A 57 -0.59 -4.93 -0.02
CA ALA A 57 -1.30 -6.19 -0.16
C ALA A 57 -1.49 -6.60 -1.64
N ALA A 58 -1.75 -5.63 -2.51
CA ALA A 58 -1.88 -5.83 -3.95
C ALA A 58 -0.57 -5.57 -4.71
N GLN A 59 0.53 -5.26 -4.02
CA GLN A 59 1.78 -4.76 -4.63
C GLN A 59 1.51 -3.72 -5.74
N LEU A 60 0.64 -2.74 -5.45
CA LEU A 60 0.17 -1.76 -6.44
C LEU A 60 0.65 -0.36 -6.05
N VAL A 61 1.38 0.27 -6.97
CA VAL A 61 1.76 1.68 -6.94
C VAL A 61 0.79 2.46 -7.83
N ILE A 62 0.30 3.60 -7.34
CA ILE A 62 -0.49 4.55 -8.13
C ILE A 62 0.27 5.86 -8.16
N GLU A 63 0.51 6.39 -9.35
CA GLU A 63 1.12 7.70 -9.58
C GLU A 63 0.07 8.63 -10.19
N VAL A 64 -0.14 9.80 -9.59
CA VAL A 64 -1.08 10.79 -10.11
C VAL A 64 -0.26 11.79 -10.91
N ASP A 65 -0.34 11.67 -12.23
CA ASP A 65 0.45 12.50 -13.13
C ASP A 65 0.00 13.97 -13.06
N GLY A 66 0.94 14.80 -12.59
CA GLY A 66 0.87 16.26 -12.57
C GLY A 66 1.28 16.94 -13.88
N ALA A 67 1.60 16.15 -14.91
CA ALA A 67 2.36 16.45 -16.12
C ALA A 67 3.88 16.45 -15.90
N THR A 68 4.56 15.49 -16.53
CA THR A 68 6.01 15.38 -16.73
C THR A 68 6.21 14.35 -17.85
N HIS A 69 6.93 14.54 -18.97
CA HIS A 69 8.04 15.41 -19.31
C HIS A 69 8.27 15.40 -20.85
N SER A 70 9.07 16.34 -21.37
CA SER A 70 9.35 16.55 -22.80
C SER A 70 10.82 16.29 -23.20
N THR A 71 11.68 15.87 -22.27
CA THR A 71 13.11 15.63 -22.54
C THR A 71 13.54 14.17 -22.35
N ASP A 72 14.55 13.72 -23.10
CA ASP A 72 15.06 12.34 -23.05
C ASP A 72 15.58 11.92 -21.67
N ALA A 73 16.20 12.85 -20.94
CA ALA A 73 16.75 12.57 -19.61
C ALA A 73 15.67 12.27 -18.57
N GLU A 74 14.49 12.86 -18.75
CA GLU A 74 13.33 12.67 -17.90
C GLU A 74 12.67 11.32 -18.19
N LEU A 75 12.45 11.02 -19.47
CA LEU A 75 11.95 9.71 -19.89
C LEU A 75 12.85 8.56 -19.41
N ALA A 76 14.18 8.73 -19.48
CA ALA A 76 15.13 7.75 -18.96
C ALA A 76 15.08 7.60 -17.43
N ARG A 77 14.71 8.64 -16.68
CA ARG A 77 14.49 8.54 -15.23
C ARG A 77 13.20 7.79 -14.92
N ASP A 78 12.12 8.10 -15.64
CA ASP A 78 10.84 7.43 -15.45
C ASP A 78 10.93 5.94 -15.80
N ASN A 79 11.59 5.58 -16.89
CA ASN A 79 11.80 4.18 -17.26
C ASN A 79 12.60 3.40 -16.18
N ARG A 80 13.63 4.02 -15.58
CA ARG A 80 14.38 3.39 -14.47
C ARG A 80 13.56 3.26 -13.20
N ARG A 81 12.63 4.19 -12.97
CA ARG A 81 11.71 4.14 -11.83
C ARG A 81 10.72 3.00 -12.00
N ASP A 82 10.09 2.92 -13.16
CA ASP A 82 9.07 1.92 -13.46
C ASP A 82 9.69 0.51 -13.48
N ALA A 83 10.84 0.32 -14.14
CA ALA A 83 11.57 -0.95 -14.13
C ALA A 83 11.94 -1.40 -12.72
N TRP A 84 12.38 -0.49 -11.85
CA TRP A 84 12.70 -0.85 -10.47
C TRP A 84 11.46 -1.33 -9.69
N PHE A 85 10.30 -0.70 -9.89
CA PHE A 85 9.07 -1.16 -9.25
C PHE A 85 8.68 -2.57 -9.72
N GLU A 86 8.73 -2.81 -11.02
CA GLU A 86 8.43 -4.11 -11.62
C GLU A 86 9.38 -5.21 -11.11
N ASP A 87 10.69 -4.94 -11.09
CA ASP A 87 11.71 -5.86 -10.56
C ASP A 87 11.51 -6.19 -9.07
N ASN A 88 10.80 -5.32 -8.33
CA ASN A 88 10.48 -5.50 -6.92
C ASN A 88 9.03 -5.99 -6.70
N GLY A 89 8.37 -6.48 -7.76
CA GLY A 89 7.06 -7.13 -7.72
C GLY A 89 5.88 -6.16 -7.66
N PHE A 90 6.12 -4.86 -7.85
CA PHE A 90 5.06 -3.85 -7.89
C PHE A 90 4.56 -3.64 -9.31
N SER A 91 3.25 -3.46 -9.47
CA SER A 91 2.66 -2.88 -10.67
C SER A 91 2.48 -1.37 -10.49
N VAL A 92 2.70 -0.60 -11.55
CA VAL A 92 2.51 0.84 -11.56
C VAL A 92 1.26 1.18 -12.38
N LEU A 93 0.34 1.94 -11.77
CA LEU A 93 -0.84 2.51 -12.42
C LEU A 93 -0.72 4.03 -12.44
N ARG A 94 -0.60 4.61 -13.63
CA ARG A 94 -0.56 6.07 -13.81
C ARG A 94 -1.98 6.59 -14.06
N VAL A 95 -2.37 7.62 -13.32
CA VAL A 95 -3.67 8.28 -13.44
C VAL A 95 -3.44 9.76 -13.69
N THR A 96 -4.08 10.33 -14.72
CA THR A 96 -3.93 11.75 -15.01
C THR A 96 -4.79 12.60 -14.07
N ASN A 97 -4.34 13.84 -13.79
CA ASN A 97 -5.17 14.82 -13.10
C ASN A 97 -6.55 15.01 -13.77
N ALA A 98 -6.58 15.03 -15.11
CA ALA A 98 -7.82 15.18 -15.87
C ALA A 98 -8.80 14.04 -15.59
N ALA A 99 -8.34 12.79 -15.60
CA ALA A 99 -9.17 11.62 -15.29
C ALA A 99 -9.69 11.66 -13.84
N VAL A 100 -8.86 12.08 -12.88
CA VAL A 100 -9.30 12.23 -11.48
C VAL A 100 -10.45 13.25 -11.33
N TYR A 101 -10.45 14.32 -12.14
CA TYR A 101 -11.50 15.33 -12.08
C TYR A 101 -12.74 14.97 -12.91
N ALA A 102 -12.57 14.42 -14.10
CA ALA A 102 -13.65 14.19 -15.05
C ALA A 102 -14.28 12.78 -14.94
N GLU A 103 -13.49 11.78 -14.57
CA GLU A 103 -13.86 10.36 -14.70
C GLU A 103 -13.58 9.59 -13.39
N PHE A 104 -13.84 10.25 -12.25
CA PHE A 104 -13.38 9.77 -10.94
C PHE A 104 -13.83 8.35 -10.60
N ASP A 105 -15.08 7.98 -10.89
CA ASP A 105 -15.58 6.62 -10.64
C ASP A 105 -14.89 5.59 -11.53
N GLY A 106 -14.58 5.93 -12.78
CA GLY A 106 -13.80 5.09 -13.69
C GLY A 106 -12.35 4.89 -13.22
N VAL A 107 -11.75 5.93 -12.64
CA VAL A 107 -10.43 5.84 -11.98
C VAL A 107 -10.49 4.87 -10.80
N LEU A 108 -11.49 5.00 -9.93
CA LEU A 108 -11.67 4.10 -8.79
C LEU A 108 -11.87 2.66 -9.24
N GLU A 109 -12.70 2.43 -10.25
CA GLU A 109 -12.94 1.09 -10.79
C GLU A 109 -11.67 0.48 -11.38
N THR A 110 -10.88 1.28 -12.12
CA THR A 110 -9.59 0.84 -12.64
C THR A 110 -8.62 0.44 -11.52
N ILE A 111 -8.56 1.22 -10.44
CA ILE A 111 -7.74 0.89 -9.26
C ILE A 111 -8.24 -0.40 -8.61
N ARG A 112 -9.56 -0.59 -8.49
CA ARG A 112 -10.16 -1.79 -7.90
C ARG A 112 -9.76 -3.03 -8.69
N LEU A 113 -10.02 -3.04 -10.00
CA LEU A 113 -9.71 -4.16 -10.88
C LEU A 113 -8.22 -4.51 -10.84
N ARG A 114 -7.36 -3.49 -10.88
CA ARG A 114 -5.90 -3.69 -10.82
C ARG A 114 -5.43 -4.24 -9.49
N ALA A 115 -6.06 -3.84 -8.38
CA ALA A 115 -5.74 -4.37 -7.06
C ALA A 115 -6.20 -5.82 -6.92
N GLU A 116 -7.43 -6.14 -7.36
CA GLU A 116 -8.01 -7.48 -7.26
C GLU A 116 -7.22 -8.53 -8.04
N ASP A 117 -6.79 -8.21 -9.27
CA ASP A 117 -5.94 -9.08 -10.10
C ASP A 117 -4.61 -9.47 -9.42
N ARG A 118 -4.19 -8.67 -8.44
CA ARG A 118 -2.90 -8.81 -7.76
C ARG A 118 -3.01 -9.32 -6.33
N LEU A 119 -4.22 -9.38 -5.76
CA LEU A 119 -4.39 -9.88 -4.41
C LEU A 119 -4.05 -11.37 -4.38
N PRO A 120 -3.30 -11.83 -3.36
CA PRO A 120 -3.13 -13.26 -3.16
C PRO A 120 -4.51 -13.89 -2.91
N PRO A 121 -4.71 -15.16 -3.33
CA PRO A 121 -5.95 -15.86 -3.01
C PRO A 121 -6.19 -15.83 -1.50
N PRO A 122 -7.45 -15.69 -1.05
CA PRO A 122 -7.76 -15.67 0.38
C PRO A 122 -7.18 -16.92 1.01
N GLN A 123 -6.23 -16.73 1.92
CA GLN A 123 -5.66 -17.84 2.67
C GLN A 123 -6.80 -18.42 3.53
N PRO A 124 -6.99 -19.75 3.57
CA PRO A 124 -7.94 -20.33 4.49
C PRO A 124 -7.53 -19.93 5.91
N SER A 125 -8.48 -19.36 6.66
CA SER A 125 -8.26 -18.94 8.05
C SER A 125 -7.60 -20.08 8.83
N PRO A 126 -6.54 -19.83 9.61
CA PRO A 126 -6.00 -20.86 10.48
C PRO A 126 -7.11 -21.27 11.44
N ALA A 127 -7.57 -22.53 11.31
CA ALA A 127 -8.55 -23.11 12.20
C ALA A 127 -8.10 -22.84 13.64
N SER A 128 -8.98 -22.17 14.39
CA SER A 128 -8.80 -21.88 15.81
C SER A 128 -8.29 -23.14 16.49
N ARG A 129 -7.05 -23.08 16.98
CA ARG A 129 -6.45 -24.15 17.78
C ARG A 129 -7.32 -24.31 19.02
N GLU A 130 -8.26 -25.25 18.98
CA GLU A 130 -9.05 -25.65 20.13
C GLU A 130 -8.04 -26.01 21.22
N ARG A 131 -8.03 -25.20 22.29
CA ARG A 131 -7.35 -25.59 23.51
C ARG A 131 -8.15 -26.76 24.06
N GLU A 132 -7.67 -27.98 23.84
CA GLU A 132 -8.04 -29.13 24.66
C GLU A 132 -7.73 -28.77 26.11
N SER A 133 -8.76 -28.38 26.86
CA SER A 133 -8.71 -28.34 28.31
C SER A 133 -8.85 -29.78 28.79
N ASP A 134 -7.71 -30.46 28.94
CA ASP A 134 -7.63 -31.68 29.73
C ASP A 134 -7.75 -31.30 31.22
N SER A 135 -8.99 -31.34 31.73
CA SER A 135 -9.26 -31.39 33.17
C SER A 135 -9.70 -32.81 33.54
N GLY A 136 -8.75 -33.74 33.46
CA GLY A 136 -8.88 -35.08 34.03
C GLY A 136 -8.96 -35.04 35.55
N LEU A 137 -10.12 -35.47 36.09
CA LEU A 137 -10.30 -35.87 37.47
C LEU A 137 -9.28 -36.96 37.85
N ALA A 138 -8.56 -36.79 38.96
CA ALA A 138 -8.02 -37.91 39.72
C ALA A 138 -8.14 -37.62 41.22
N ASN A 139 -9.22 -38.15 41.78
CA ASN A 139 -9.44 -38.32 43.21
C ASN A 139 -8.69 -39.59 43.64
N THR A 140 -7.83 -39.57 44.65
CA THR A 140 -7.55 -40.76 45.49
C THR A 140 -7.00 -40.38 46.85
N SER A 141 -7.71 -40.88 47.86
CA SER A 141 -7.44 -40.89 49.28
C SER A 141 -6.03 -41.39 49.64
N ARG A 142 -5.42 -40.80 50.68
CA ARG A 142 -4.48 -41.55 51.53
C ARG A 142 -4.51 -41.05 52.97
N ALA A 143 -4.71 -42.02 53.86
CA ALA A 143 -4.79 -41.89 55.30
C ALA A 143 -3.40 -41.77 55.98
N LEU A 144 -3.46 -41.30 57.23
CA LEU A 144 -2.62 -41.65 58.39
C LEU A 144 -1.16 -41.15 58.50
N ARG A 145 -0.91 -40.44 59.62
CA ARG A 145 0.27 -40.36 60.54
C ARG A 145 0.31 -38.93 61.10
N ARG A 146 0.37 -38.61 62.40
CA ARG A 146 0.54 -39.31 63.69
C ARG A 146 -0.22 -38.52 64.74
#